data_AF-K0A6L0-F1
#
_entry.id   AF-K0A6L0-F1
#
_cell.length_a   1.000
_cell.length_b   1.000
_cell.length_c   1.000
_cell.angle_alpha   90.00
_cell.angle_beta   90.00
_cell.angle_gamma   90.00
#
_symmetry.space_group_name_H-M   'P 1'
#
loop_
_entity.id
_entity.type
_entity.pdbx_description
1 polymer ?
#
loop_
_entity_poly.entity_id
_entity_poly.type
_entity_poly.pdbx_seq_one_letter_code
_entity_poly.pdbx_strand_id
1 'polypeptide(L)' 'EYLHWLVTDIPAATGTTFGQEIICYESPRPSMGIPRVLFVLFQQLGRETV' A
#
# COMPACT_ATOMS: atom_id res chain seq x y z
N GLU A 1 -3.03 -1.89 13.83
CA GLU A 1 -1.99 -1.85 12.77
C GLU A 1 -1.93 -0.41 12.24
N TYR A 2 -0.75 0.09 11.85
CA TYR A 2 -0.61 1.44 11.29
C TYR A 2 -0.45 1.33 9.77
N LEU A 3 -1.25 2.08 9.02
CA LEU A 3 -1.24 2.03 7.56
C LEU A 3 -0.18 2.99 7.02
N HIS A 4 0.97 2.43 6.65
CA HIS A 4 2.13 3.21 6.18
C HIS A 4 2.02 3.64 4.72
N TRP A 5 1.24 2.92 3.90
CA TRP A 5 1.17 3.16 2.47
C TRP A 5 -0.06 2.47 1.89
N LEU A 6 -0.77 3.14 0.98
CA LEU A 6 -1.90 2.56 0.25
C LEU A 6 -1.89 3.05 -1.19
N VAL A 7 -1.79 2.10 -2.11
CA VAL A 7 -1.89 2.34 -3.56
C VAL A 7 -2.99 1.42 -4.12
N THR A 8 -3.93 2.00 -4.85
CA THR A 8 -5.03 1.28 -5.52
C THR A 8 -4.83 1.30 -7.04
N ASP A 9 -5.65 0.54 -7.76
CA ASP A 9 -5.79 0.60 -9.21
C ASP A 9 -4.50 0.37 -10.00
N ILE A 10 -3.60 -0.45 -9.44
CA ILE A 10 -2.34 -0.86 -10.07
C ILE A 10 -2.66 -1.76 -11.28
N PRO A 11 -2.32 -1.37 -12.51
CA PRO A 11 -2.53 -2.21 -13.67
C PRO A 11 -1.75 -3.53 -13.58
N ALA A 12 -2.32 -4.62 -14.09
CA ALA A 12 -1.67 -5.92 -14.07
C ALA A 12 -0.28 -5.89 -14.72
N ALA A 13 0.68 -6.59 -14.13
CA ALA A 13 2.09 -6.64 -14.54
C ALA A 13 2.84 -5.28 -14.49
N THR A 14 2.27 -4.25 -13.85
CA THR A 14 2.95 -2.97 -13.57
C THR A 14 3.28 -2.84 -12.08
N GLY A 15 3.77 -1.67 -11.67
CA GLY A 15 4.13 -1.36 -10.28
C GLY A 15 3.29 -0.22 -9.69
N THR A 16 3.53 0.07 -8.41
CA THR A 16 2.80 1.08 -7.64
C THR A 16 2.88 2.49 -8.23
N THR A 17 3.90 2.80 -9.03
CA THR A 17 4.04 4.09 -9.73
C THR A 17 2.96 4.33 -10.80
N PHE A 18 2.26 3.27 -11.23
CA PHE A 18 1.17 3.34 -12.22
C PHE A 18 -0.21 3.26 -11.56
N GLY A 19 -0.27 3.03 -10.25
CA GLY A 19 -1.50 3.03 -9.47
C GLY A 19 -1.84 4.41 -8.92
N GLN A 20 -2.92 4.48 -8.16
CA GLN A 20 -3.36 5.67 -7.46
C GLN A 20 -2.90 5.61 -6.01
N GLU A 21 -2.01 6.54 -5.61
CA GLU A 21 -1.58 6.66 -4.22
C GLU A 21 -2.66 7.37 -3.40
N ILE A 22 -3.36 6.60 -2.56
CA ILE A 22 -4.41 7.11 -1.66
C ILE A 22 -3.80 7.59 -0.34
N ILE A 23 -2.76 6.89 0.13
CA ILE A 23 -1.99 7.25 1.32
C ILE A 23 -0.53 7.23 0.93
N CYS A 24 0.12 8.39 1.00
CA CYS A 24 1.54 8.53 0.71
C CYS A 24 2.38 7.65 1.62
N TYR A 25 3.47 7.09 1.08
CA TYR A 25 4.38 6.28 1.88
C TYR A 25 4.95 7.07 3.07
N GLU A 26 4.69 6.58 4.28
CA GLU A 26 5.30 7.04 5.52
C GLU A 26 6.29 5.99 6.04
N SER A 27 7.57 6.38 6.12
CA SER A 27 8.61 5.50 6.66
C SER A 27 8.31 5.08 8.10
N PRO A 28 8.41 3.78 8.45
CA PRO A 28 8.15 3.30 9.79
C PRO A 28 9.05 3.96 10.85
N ARG A 29 8.43 4.56 11.87
CA ARG A 29 9.13 5.20 13.00
C ARG A 29 8.74 4.52 14.33
N PRO A 30 9.31 3.35 14.64
CA PRO A 30 9.01 2.67 15.90
C PRO A 30 9.49 3.50 17.10
N SER A 31 8.64 3.61 18.12
CA SER A 31 9.00 4.21 19.40
C SER A 31 9.60 3.20 20.38
N MET A 32 9.33 1.90 20.21
CA MET A 32 9.84 0.83 21.07
C MET A 32 9.75 -0.54 20.37
N GLY A 33 10.74 -1.42 20.61
CA GLY A 33 10.73 -2.81 20.13
C GLY A 33 11.11 -2.99 18.66
N ILE A 34 10.87 -4.20 18.13
CA ILE A 34 11.12 -4.57 16.72
C ILE A 34 9.77 -4.65 16.00
N PRO A 35 9.36 -3.65 15.20
CA PRO A 35 8.07 -3.68 14.51
C PRO A 35 8.11 -4.63 13.30
N ARG A 36 6.98 -5.24 12.97
CA ARG A 36 6.78 -5.96 11.72
C ARG A 36 6.17 -5.01 10.70
N VAL A 37 6.75 -4.95 9.50
CA VAL A 37 6.20 -4.23 8.36
C VAL A 37 5.72 -5.28 7.36
N LEU A 38 4.47 -5.17 6.92
CA LEU A 38 3.87 -6.10 5.98
C LEU A 38 3.47 -5.35 4.71
N PHE A 39 3.76 -5.96 3.57
CA PHE A 39 3.21 -5.57 2.27
C PHE A 39 2.25 -6.66 1.83
N VAL A 40 1.03 -6.26 1.47
CA VAL A 40 -0.03 -7.18 1.04
C VAL A 40 -0.57 -6.68 -0.28
N LEU A 41 -0.79 -7.59 -1.23
CA LEU A 41 -1.34 -7.30 -2.55
C LEU A 41 -2.70 -8.00 -2.69
N PHE A 42 -3.70 -7.26 -3.14
CA PHE A 42 -5.04 -7.77 -3.41
C PHE A 42 -5.40 -7.57 -4.89
N GLN A 43 -6.11 -8.54 -5.47
CA GLN A 43 -6.71 -8.38 -6.79
C GLN A 43 -8.06 -7.67 -6.64
N GLN A 44 -8.20 -6.48 -7.24
CA GLN A 44 -9.47 -5.76 -7.26
C GLN A 44 -10.47 -6.42 -8.23
N LEU A 45 -11.76 -6.34 -7.88
CA LEU A 45 -12.84 -6.85 -8.74
C LEU A 45 -13.06 -5.98 -9.99
N GLY A 46 -12.67 -4.70 -9.91
CA GLY A 46 -12.73 -3.73 -10.99
C GLY A 46 -11.87 -2.52 -10.65
N ARG A 47 -11.80 -1.55 -11.56
CA ARG A 47 -11.11 -0.27 -11.30
C ARG A 47 -12.02 0.65 -10.49
N GLU A 48 -11.46 1.47 -9.61
CA GLU A 48 -12.18 2.46 -8.78
C GLU A 48 -13.23 1.85 -7.84
N THR A 49 -13.01 0.62 -7.38
CA THR A 49 -13.94 -0.08 -6.48
C THR A 49 -13.61 0.08 -4.99
N VAL A 50 -12.69 0.99 -4.63
CA VAL A 50 -12.17 1.20 -3.28
C VAL A 50 -12.32 2.67 -2.90
#